data_AF-A0A0Q3SSW6-F1
#
_entry.id   AF-A0A0Q3SSW6-F1
#
_cell.length_a   1.000
_cell.length_b   1.000
_cell.length_c   1.000
_cell.angle_alpha   90.00
_cell.angle_beta   90.00
_cell.angle_gamma   90.00
#
_symmetry.space_group_name_H-M   'P 1'
#
loop_
_entity.id
_entity.type
_entity.pdbx_description
1 polymer ?
#
loop_
_entity_poly.entity_id
_entity_poly.type
_entity_poly.pdbx_seq_one_letter_code
_entity_poly.pdbx_strand_id
1 'polypeptide(L)'
;MDEALRRVLGWNGCNQAGQAAMTSASAINPYDAVAYPGHSFAQTHPARLATIAHFHGMSPALPSAMRVLELGCGRGGNLVPMAAQFPQSDFLGIDLSADSIRQASETAAAFGLRNLAFRQQDILTLEADLGRFDYIIVHGVYSWVPEAVRERIIALFGMLLAPQGVAYVSYNALPGCRLRDLARDVMLHAVRDIDDPQERVRVARATLKAVAEASDPESFHGVVLRERCKQIDELPDNVLYHDDLNPGARAFALHEVLAVAERHGLQFLAEASFPNVHGGAKEAARQMLAQIPVEQVARREQTLDMLIGRAFRETLLCREAVPLRRGIRPDALRPYYLSADVRPALRQPEPERPGAERFEFHEGVGLSVDLPQCKAALAVLGEIWPASVSWPELVERSCRGAGIAAGPAWAREVARLEEALIAIFKAGLLDIRLEPPPLTTEVSERPAASAVARWQASTSFEVTDQRHRMVQLDSIVVRKFVSLLDGSRDQAMLLDAMNAFLAETRAAGIAEPNLPERATAAEVAMHLKDVARLALLRA
;
A
#
# COMPACT_ATOMS: atom_id res chain seq x y z
N MET A 1 -43.44 25.51 21.46
CA MET A 1 -43.88 26.92 21.45
C MET A 1 -43.59 27.44 20.06
N ASP A 2 -44.60 27.98 19.40
CA ASP A 2 -44.57 28.62 18.08
C ASP A 2 -44.62 27.72 16.82
N GLU A 3 -45.46 28.17 15.89
CA GLU A 3 -46.04 27.49 14.73
C GLU A 3 -45.11 27.53 13.48
N ALA A 4 -43.84 27.92 13.69
CA ALA A 4 -42.81 28.02 12.65
C ALA A 4 -42.01 26.71 12.41
N LEU A 5 -42.20 25.67 13.22
CA LEU A 5 -41.40 24.43 13.18
C LEU A 5 -42.00 23.27 12.36
N ARG A 6 -43.20 23.43 11.78
CA ARG A 6 -43.91 22.37 11.02
C ARG A 6 -43.63 22.33 9.51
N ARG A 7 -42.88 23.30 8.95
CA ARG A 7 -42.50 23.30 7.52
C ARG A 7 -41.15 22.65 7.22
N VAL A 8 -40.34 22.33 8.23
CA VAL A 8 -38.97 21.81 8.06
C VAL A 8 -38.90 20.28 7.96
N LEU A 9 -39.95 19.54 8.36
CA LEU A 9 -39.91 18.07 8.48
C LEU A 9 -40.77 17.29 7.47
N GLY A 10 -41.27 17.95 6.41
CA GLY A 10 -41.59 17.30 5.12
C GLY A 10 -42.41 16.00 5.10
N TRP A 11 -43.29 15.74 6.08
CA TRP A 11 -44.12 14.54 6.13
C TRP A 11 -45.59 14.93 5.93
N ASN A 12 -46.16 14.62 4.76
CA ASN A 12 -47.60 14.63 4.52
C ASN A 12 -48.00 13.40 3.71
N GLY A 13 -49.02 12.70 4.20
CA GLY A 13 -49.53 11.45 3.67
C GLY A 13 -50.30 11.57 2.36
N CYS A 14 -50.35 10.41 1.70
CA CYS A 14 -50.89 10.03 0.41
C CYS A 14 -52.33 10.51 0.10
N ASN A 15 -52.57 10.98 -1.14
CA ASN A 15 -53.76 10.61 -1.91
C ASN A 15 -53.51 10.71 -3.43
N GLN A 16 -54.11 9.76 -4.15
CA GLN A 16 -53.79 9.27 -5.49
C GLN A 16 -54.13 10.21 -6.66
N ALA A 17 -53.31 10.16 -7.72
CA ALA A 17 -53.66 9.75 -9.10
C ALA A 17 -52.86 10.53 -10.16
N GLY A 18 -51.84 9.88 -10.71
CA GLY A 18 -51.02 10.37 -11.82
C GLY A 18 -50.02 9.29 -12.22
N GLN A 19 -50.50 8.25 -12.90
CA GLN A 19 -49.71 7.12 -13.36
C GLN A 19 -48.67 7.56 -14.39
N ALA A 20 -47.41 7.58 -13.99
CA ALA A 20 -46.25 7.33 -14.85
C ALA A 20 -45.32 6.41 -14.05
N ALA A 21 -45.04 5.23 -14.62
CA ALA A 21 -44.43 4.09 -13.96
C ALA A 21 -43.06 4.43 -13.34
N MET A 22 -43.01 4.55 -12.00
CA MET A 22 -41.80 4.40 -11.22
C MET A 22 -41.52 2.91 -11.05
N THR A 23 -40.56 2.37 -11.80
CA THR A 23 -39.93 1.09 -11.44
C THR A 23 -38.89 1.36 -10.35
N SER A 24 -39.32 1.21 -9.10
CA SER A 24 -38.43 1.01 -7.97
C SER A 24 -37.81 -0.39 -8.08
N ALA A 25 -36.55 -0.45 -8.49
CA ALA A 25 -35.69 -1.58 -8.23
C ALA A 25 -34.48 -1.03 -7.48
N SER A 26 -34.38 -1.34 -6.18
CA SER A 26 -33.11 -1.26 -5.48
C SER A 26 -32.16 -2.24 -6.16
N ALA A 27 -31.38 -1.74 -7.11
CA ALA A 27 -30.26 -2.48 -7.65
C ALA A 27 -29.32 -2.75 -6.48
N ILE A 28 -29.25 -4.02 -6.06
CA ILE A 28 -28.25 -4.50 -5.11
C ILE A 28 -26.91 -4.05 -5.66
N ASN A 29 -26.17 -3.26 -4.88
CA ASN A 29 -24.84 -2.84 -5.26
C ASN A 29 -23.99 -4.11 -5.45
N PRO A 30 -23.37 -4.35 -6.61
CA PRO A 30 -22.53 -5.54 -6.84
C PRO A 30 -21.44 -5.70 -5.76
N TYR A 31 -20.99 -4.59 -5.15
CA TYR A 31 -20.03 -4.57 -4.04
C TYR A 31 -20.58 -5.11 -2.71
N ASP A 32 -21.90 -5.14 -2.52
CA ASP A 32 -22.53 -5.72 -1.32
C ASP A 32 -22.77 -7.23 -1.46
N ALA A 33 -22.71 -7.79 -2.69
CA ALA A 33 -22.96 -9.22 -2.95
C ALA A 33 -21.78 -10.13 -2.55
N VAL A 34 -20.55 -9.62 -2.63
CA VAL A 34 -19.33 -10.33 -2.20
C VAL A 34 -18.41 -9.32 -1.51
N ALA A 35 -17.97 -9.59 -0.29
CA ALA A 35 -17.09 -8.67 0.43
C ALA A 35 -15.70 -8.57 -0.22
N TYR A 36 -15.28 -7.36 -0.58
CA TYR A 36 -13.89 -7.06 -0.91
C TYR A 36 -13.08 -6.94 0.39
N PRO A 37 -11.89 -7.56 0.47
CA PRO A 37 -11.10 -7.54 1.70
C PRO A 37 -10.55 -6.13 1.96
N GLY A 38 -10.74 -5.65 3.19
CA GLY A 38 -10.22 -4.35 3.62
C GLY A 38 -8.76 -4.46 4.05
N HIS A 39 -7.83 -4.20 3.15
CA HIS A 39 -6.39 -4.27 3.44
C HIS A 39 -5.77 -2.90 3.75
N SER A 40 -4.56 -2.94 4.31
CA SER A 40 -3.67 -1.79 4.40
C SER A 40 -2.73 -1.75 3.20
N PHE A 41 -2.50 -0.55 2.65
CA PHE A 41 -1.68 -0.35 1.45
C PHE A 41 -0.56 0.64 1.74
N ALA A 42 0.66 0.15 1.99
CA ALA A 42 1.82 0.96 2.38
C ALA A 42 2.13 2.11 1.39
N GLN A 43 1.82 1.92 0.10
CA GLN A 43 1.98 2.92 -0.94
C GLN A 43 1.06 4.14 -0.78
N THR A 44 -0.09 3.98 -0.12
CA THR A 44 -1.06 5.05 0.13
C THR A 44 -0.72 5.85 1.39
N HIS A 45 0.21 5.34 2.20
CA HIS A 45 0.48 5.89 3.52
C HIS A 45 1.03 7.32 3.43
N PRO A 46 0.43 8.31 4.13
CA PRO A 46 0.85 9.70 4.04
C PRO A 46 2.33 9.95 4.34
N ALA A 47 2.97 9.21 5.24
CA ALA A 47 4.42 9.32 5.47
C ALA A 47 5.25 9.06 4.19
N ARG A 48 4.76 8.16 3.32
CA ARG A 48 5.38 7.88 2.01
C ARG A 48 5.12 9.03 1.05
N LEU A 49 3.86 9.44 0.94
CA LEU A 49 3.42 10.50 0.03
C LEU A 49 4.10 11.83 0.35
N ALA A 50 4.21 12.18 1.63
CA ALA A 50 4.95 13.34 2.14
C ALA A 50 6.42 13.30 1.67
N THR A 51 7.06 12.14 1.83
CA THR A 51 8.47 12.00 1.47
C THR A 51 8.69 12.18 -0.03
N ILE A 52 7.82 11.58 -0.87
CA ILE A 52 7.89 11.74 -2.33
C ILE A 52 7.64 13.19 -2.73
N ALA A 53 6.64 13.83 -2.15
CA ALA A 53 6.32 15.24 -2.40
C ALA A 53 7.48 16.17 -2.02
N HIS A 54 8.07 15.98 -0.84
CA HIS A 54 9.24 16.74 -0.40
C HIS A 54 10.47 16.49 -1.27
N PHE A 55 10.68 15.25 -1.72
CA PHE A 55 11.74 14.94 -2.69
C PHE A 55 11.61 15.76 -3.97
N HIS A 56 10.37 15.99 -4.41
CA HIS A 56 10.04 16.86 -5.53
C HIS A 56 9.91 18.34 -5.17
N GLY A 57 10.39 18.77 -4.00
CA GLY A 57 10.49 20.17 -3.60
C GLY A 57 9.25 20.77 -2.96
N MET A 58 8.23 19.97 -2.65
CA MET A 58 7.05 20.43 -1.92
C MET A 58 7.33 20.56 -0.41
N SER A 59 6.41 21.19 0.32
CA SER A 59 6.41 21.24 1.80
C SER A 59 5.10 20.64 2.33
N PRO A 60 4.94 19.31 2.26
CA PRO A 60 3.70 18.64 2.62
C PRO A 60 3.50 18.58 4.14
N ALA A 61 2.26 18.40 4.60
CA ALA A 61 1.97 18.14 6.01
C ALA A 61 2.58 16.80 6.45
N LEU A 62 3.17 16.75 7.64
CA LEU A 62 3.77 15.52 8.16
C LEU A 62 2.70 14.64 8.84
N PRO A 63 2.91 13.30 8.91
CA PRO A 63 1.97 12.38 9.56
C PRO A 63 1.59 12.75 10.99
N SER A 64 2.47 13.45 11.71
CA SER A 64 2.24 13.97 13.06
C SER A 64 1.09 14.97 13.15
N ALA A 65 0.74 15.68 12.06
CA ALA A 65 -0.40 16.60 12.01
C ALA A 65 -0.87 16.80 10.56
N MET A 66 -1.88 16.03 10.15
CA MET A 66 -2.45 16.06 8.81
C MET A 66 -3.96 15.79 8.80
N ARG A 67 -4.63 16.17 7.70
CA ARG A 67 -5.99 15.75 7.39
C ARG A 67 -5.99 14.84 6.16
N VAL A 68 -6.58 13.66 6.29
CA VAL A 68 -6.64 12.63 5.24
C VAL A 68 -8.09 12.33 4.85
N LEU A 69 -8.35 12.29 3.55
CA LEU A 69 -9.61 11.82 2.97
C LEU A 69 -9.35 10.55 2.15
N GLU A 70 -10.11 9.48 2.39
CA GLU A 70 -10.15 8.31 1.51
C GLU A 70 -11.53 8.18 0.86
N LEU A 71 -11.56 8.16 -0.47
CA LEU A 71 -12.76 7.93 -1.27
C LEU A 71 -12.81 6.47 -1.72
N GLY A 72 -13.90 5.77 -1.41
CA GLY A 72 -13.99 4.31 -1.51
C GLY A 72 -13.23 3.62 -0.37
N CYS A 73 -13.42 4.08 0.87
CA CYS A 73 -12.68 3.57 2.02
C CYS A 73 -13.09 2.14 2.46
N GLY A 74 -14.17 1.59 1.90
CA GLY A 74 -14.71 0.29 2.26
C GLY A 74 -14.91 0.15 3.77
N ARG A 75 -14.34 -0.91 4.34
CA ARG A 75 -14.41 -1.22 5.79
C ARG A 75 -13.37 -0.46 6.63
N GLY A 76 -12.65 0.50 6.05
CA GLY A 76 -11.68 1.33 6.77
C GLY A 76 -10.35 0.63 7.09
N GLY A 77 -10.04 -0.51 6.45
CA GLY A 77 -8.81 -1.27 6.69
C GLY A 77 -7.53 -0.47 6.46
N ASN A 78 -7.59 0.55 5.59
CA ASN A 78 -6.48 1.45 5.32
C ASN A 78 -6.40 2.60 6.34
N LEU A 79 -7.54 3.20 6.75
CA LEU A 79 -7.54 4.35 7.67
C LEU A 79 -7.44 4.00 9.15
N VAL A 80 -8.00 2.87 9.59
CA VAL A 80 -8.01 2.48 11.01
C VAL A 80 -6.58 2.34 11.58
N PRO A 81 -5.64 1.64 10.92
CA PRO A 81 -4.26 1.57 11.39
C PRO A 81 -3.58 2.94 11.42
N MET A 82 -3.80 3.79 10.40
CA MET A 82 -3.22 5.14 10.36
C MET A 82 -3.74 6.02 11.50
N ALA A 83 -5.06 6.03 11.73
CA ALA A 83 -5.67 6.84 12.78
C ALA A 83 -5.24 6.41 14.19
N ALA A 84 -5.08 5.10 14.40
CA ALA A 84 -4.54 4.55 15.65
C ALA A 84 -3.07 4.93 15.88
N GLN A 85 -2.28 5.05 14.80
CA GLN A 85 -0.87 5.40 14.86
C GLN A 85 -0.64 6.92 15.02
N PHE A 86 -1.52 7.76 14.47
CA PHE A 86 -1.39 9.23 14.46
C PHE A 86 -2.58 9.93 15.13
N PRO A 87 -2.66 9.96 16.47
CA PRO A 87 -3.82 10.49 17.20
C PRO A 87 -4.04 12.00 17.08
N GLN A 88 -3.06 12.74 16.56
CA GLN A 88 -3.12 14.19 16.32
C GLN A 88 -3.58 14.56 14.90
N SER A 89 -3.76 13.55 14.03
CA SER A 89 -4.18 13.72 12.64
C SER A 89 -5.62 13.31 12.45
N ASP A 90 -6.35 13.97 11.57
CA ASP A 90 -7.77 13.71 11.30
C ASP A 90 -7.96 12.89 10.02
N PHE A 91 -8.88 11.93 10.07
CA PHE A 91 -9.16 11.01 8.98
C PHE A 91 -10.66 10.97 8.67
N LEU A 92 -11.00 11.03 7.38
CA LEU A 92 -12.35 10.86 6.88
C LEU A 92 -12.38 9.80 5.79
N GLY A 93 -13.16 8.73 6.02
CA GLY A 93 -13.46 7.74 4.99
C GLY A 93 -14.86 7.96 4.41
N ILE A 94 -14.98 7.90 3.09
CA ILE A 94 -16.25 7.98 2.37
C ILE A 94 -16.41 6.74 1.51
N ASP A 95 -17.58 6.10 1.59
CA ASP A 95 -17.93 4.96 0.76
C ASP A 95 -19.43 4.95 0.43
N LEU A 96 -19.81 4.29 -0.65
CA LEU A 96 -21.20 4.15 -1.06
C LEU A 96 -21.93 3.06 -0.24
N SER A 97 -21.22 2.01 0.17
CA SER A 97 -21.76 0.84 0.89
C SER A 97 -22.07 1.17 2.36
N ALA A 98 -23.37 1.17 2.71
CA ALA A 98 -23.83 1.39 4.08
C ALA A 98 -23.29 0.34 5.05
N ASP A 99 -23.22 -0.92 4.62
CA ASP A 99 -22.73 -2.03 5.43
C ASP A 99 -21.24 -1.92 5.72
N SER A 100 -20.44 -1.46 4.74
CA SER A 100 -19.02 -1.24 4.93
C SER A 100 -18.76 -0.09 5.91
N ILE A 101 -19.49 1.02 5.78
CA ILE A 101 -19.39 2.17 6.69
C ILE A 101 -19.82 1.84 8.11
N ARG A 102 -20.88 1.03 8.29
CA ARG A 102 -21.29 0.55 9.62
C ARG A 102 -20.16 -0.24 10.28
N GLN A 103 -19.60 -1.24 9.59
CA GLN A 103 -18.50 -2.06 10.11
C GLN A 103 -17.27 -1.21 10.43
N ALA A 104 -16.88 -0.30 9.53
CA ALA A 104 -15.76 0.60 9.75
C ALA A 104 -15.94 1.47 11.00
N SER A 105 -17.16 2.01 11.19
CA SER A 105 -17.52 2.83 12.35
C SER A 105 -17.51 2.03 13.66
N GLU A 106 -18.02 0.80 13.64
CA GLU A 106 -17.97 -0.12 14.80
C GLU A 106 -16.53 -0.46 15.18
N THR A 107 -15.65 -0.73 14.19
CA THR A 107 -14.22 -0.96 14.42
C THR A 107 -13.55 0.27 15.02
N ALA A 108 -13.78 1.47 14.48
CA ALA A 108 -13.22 2.71 15.01
C ALA A 108 -13.68 2.97 16.45
N ALA A 109 -14.96 2.73 16.75
CA ALA A 109 -15.51 2.85 18.10
C ALA A 109 -14.90 1.85 19.08
N ALA A 110 -14.69 0.59 18.66
CA ALA A 110 -14.05 -0.45 19.48
C ALA A 110 -12.61 -0.08 19.87
N PHE A 111 -11.88 0.63 19.01
CA PHE A 111 -10.56 1.17 19.30
C PHE A 111 -10.58 2.54 20.01
N GLY A 112 -11.76 3.15 20.20
CA GLY A 112 -11.90 4.47 20.81
C GLY A 112 -11.28 5.60 19.99
N LEU A 113 -11.20 5.45 18.66
CA LEU A 113 -10.61 6.43 17.75
C LEU A 113 -11.53 7.65 17.63
N ARG A 114 -11.05 8.81 18.08
CA ARG A 114 -11.80 10.08 18.03
C ARG A 114 -11.45 10.95 16.83
N ASN A 115 -10.35 10.63 16.17
CA ASN A 115 -9.76 11.34 15.05
C ASN A 115 -10.09 10.68 13.68
N LEU A 116 -11.02 9.72 13.67
CA LEU A 116 -11.46 9.01 12.47
C LEU A 116 -12.98 9.01 12.38
N ALA A 117 -13.50 9.45 11.24
CA ALA A 117 -14.92 9.40 10.93
C ALA A 117 -15.16 8.69 9.59
N PHE A 118 -16.29 8.00 9.48
CA PHE A 118 -16.76 7.38 8.25
C PHE A 118 -18.12 7.94 7.85
N ARG A 119 -18.34 8.15 6.56
CA ARG A 119 -19.61 8.66 6.02
C ARG A 119 -20.05 7.83 4.81
N GLN A 120 -21.29 7.36 4.86
CA GLN A 120 -21.94 6.79 3.69
C GLN A 120 -22.38 7.93 2.78
N GLN A 121 -21.76 8.07 1.62
CA GLN A 121 -22.10 9.13 0.66
C GLN A 121 -21.65 8.76 -0.75
N ASP A 122 -22.44 9.17 -1.75
CA ASP A 122 -22.06 9.06 -3.15
C ASP A 122 -21.03 10.15 -3.49
N ILE A 123 -19.90 9.76 -4.08
CA ILE A 123 -18.83 10.65 -4.55
C ILE A 123 -19.37 11.77 -5.44
N LEU A 124 -20.40 11.49 -6.27
CA LEU A 124 -21.05 12.48 -7.14
C LEU A 124 -21.66 13.66 -6.36
N THR A 125 -22.05 13.43 -5.11
CA THR A 125 -22.76 14.40 -4.26
C THR A 125 -21.86 15.16 -3.29
N LEU A 126 -20.57 14.82 -3.22
CA LEU A 126 -19.63 15.51 -2.33
C LEU A 126 -19.44 16.95 -2.77
N GLU A 127 -19.23 17.89 -1.84
CA GLU A 127 -19.04 19.31 -2.14
C GLU A 127 -17.81 19.89 -1.42
N ALA A 128 -17.54 21.18 -1.63
CA ALA A 128 -16.37 21.86 -1.08
C ALA A 128 -16.45 22.13 0.45
N ASP A 129 -17.63 21.93 1.05
CA ASP A 129 -17.92 22.16 2.46
C ASP A 129 -17.22 21.16 3.41
N LEU A 130 -16.70 20.04 2.88
CA LEU A 130 -15.83 19.11 3.59
C LEU A 130 -14.50 19.74 4.06
N GLY A 131 -14.14 20.89 3.50
CA GLY A 131 -12.90 21.60 3.79
C GLY A 131 -11.71 21.03 3.02
N ARG A 132 -10.49 21.34 3.49
CA ARG A 132 -9.25 20.95 2.81
C ARG A 132 -8.55 19.77 3.47
N PHE A 133 -7.94 18.92 2.65
CA PHE A 133 -7.18 17.74 3.07
C PHE A 133 -5.75 17.79 2.56
N ASP A 134 -4.80 17.43 3.40
CA ASP A 134 -3.39 17.33 3.04
C ASP A 134 -3.13 16.12 2.15
N TYR A 135 -3.91 15.05 2.36
CA TYR A 135 -3.86 13.84 1.55
C TYR A 135 -5.26 13.42 1.13
N ILE A 136 -5.44 13.13 -0.16
CA ILE A 136 -6.67 12.52 -0.67
C ILE A 136 -6.30 11.21 -1.37
N ILE A 137 -6.89 10.10 -0.94
CA ILE A 137 -6.55 8.76 -1.39
C ILE A 137 -7.75 8.16 -2.12
N VAL A 138 -7.50 7.64 -3.32
CA VAL A 138 -8.44 6.83 -4.10
C VAL A 138 -7.69 5.57 -4.52
N HIS A 139 -7.88 4.47 -3.79
CA HIS A 139 -7.22 3.22 -4.09
C HIS A 139 -8.25 2.17 -4.54
N GLY A 140 -8.06 1.59 -5.73
CA GLY A 140 -8.92 0.49 -6.20
C GLY A 140 -10.34 0.91 -6.61
N VAL A 141 -10.56 2.17 -6.98
CA VAL A 141 -11.88 2.69 -7.38
C VAL A 141 -11.91 3.15 -8.84
N TYR A 142 -10.91 3.95 -9.25
CA TYR A 142 -10.96 4.73 -10.50
C TYR A 142 -11.21 3.88 -11.76
N SER A 143 -10.66 2.66 -11.82
CA SER A 143 -10.84 1.76 -12.96
C SER A 143 -12.20 1.08 -13.06
N TRP A 144 -12.99 1.09 -11.99
CA TRP A 144 -14.19 0.25 -11.86
C TRP A 144 -15.48 1.06 -11.85
N VAL A 145 -15.37 2.40 -11.84
CA VAL A 145 -16.51 3.31 -11.76
C VAL A 145 -16.81 3.97 -13.12
N PRO A 146 -18.07 4.40 -13.36
CA PRO A 146 -18.45 5.12 -14.57
C PRO A 146 -17.67 6.42 -14.79
N GLU A 147 -17.68 6.92 -16.02
CA GLU A 147 -16.95 8.14 -16.42
C GLU A 147 -17.26 9.36 -15.57
N ALA A 148 -18.55 9.59 -15.28
CA ALA A 148 -18.98 10.72 -14.45
C ALA A 148 -18.35 10.67 -13.04
N VAL A 149 -18.20 9.47 -12.46
CA VAL A 149 -17.57 9.29 -11.14
C VAL A 149 -16.06 9.53 -11.23
N ARG A 150 -15.40 9.07 -12.31
CA ARG A 150 -13.96 9.32 -12.53
C ARG A 150 -13.64 10.80 -12.67
N GLU A 151 -14.39 11.53 -13.49
CA GLU A 151 -14.26 12.98 -13.63
C GLU A 151 -14.47 13.65 -12.26
N ARG A 152 -15.51 13.23 -11.52
CA ARG A 152 -15.81 13.76 -10.19
C ARG A 152 -14.65 13.54 -9.20
N ILE A 153 -14.05 12.36 -9.18
CA ILE A 153 -12.89 12.05 -8.32
C ILE A 153 -11.78 13.07 -8.54
N ILE A 154 -11.40 13.32 -9.79
CA ILE A 154 -10.32 14.26 -10.12
C ILE A 154 -10.74 15.71 -9.82
N ALA A 155 -12.00 16.06 -10.08
CA ALA A 155 -12.53 17.38 -9.70
C ALA A 155 -12.47 17.61 -8.18
N LEU A 156 -12.78 16.60 -7.37
CA LEU A 156 -12.67 16.67 -5.91
C LEU A 156 -11.24 16.88 -5.45
N PHE A 157 -10.24 16.31 -6.12
CA PHE A 157 -8.84 16.63 -5.86
C PHE A 157 -8.57 18.13 -6.07
N GLY A 158 -9.01 18.70 -7.20
CA GLY A 158 -8.86 20.14 -7.47
C GLY A 158 -9.53 21.03 -6.41
N MET A 159 -10.71 20.63 -5.94
CA MET A 159 -11.51 21.37 -4.95
C MET A 159 -10.95 21.27 -3.53
N LEU A 160 -10.69 20.03 -3.06
CA LEU A 160 -10.49 19.72 -1.64
C LEU A 160 -9.02 19.65 -1.22
N LEU A 161 -8.06 19.58 -2.15
CA LEU A 161 -6.66 19.42 -1.77
C LEU A 161 -6.12 20.68 -1.04
N ALA A 162 -5.28 20.51 -0.04
CA ALA A 162 -4.54 21.63 0.54
C ALA A 162 -3.56 22.23 -0.50
N PRO A 163 -3.04 23.46 -0.30
CA PRO A 163 -2.06 24.07 -1.21
C PRO A 163 -0.83 23.19 -1.48
N GLN A 164 -0.32 22.51 -0.45
CA GLN A 164 0.81 21.58 -0.50
C GLN A 164 0.38 20.11 -0.38
N GLY A 165 -0.90 19.83 -0.63
CA GLY A 165 -1.44 18.48 -0.48
C GLY A 165 -1.07 17.55 -1.64
N VAL A 166 -1.20 16.25 -1.39
CA VAL A 166 -0.94 15.19 -2.36
C VAL A 166 -2.20 14.35 -2.55
N ALA A 167 -2.65 14.21 -3.80
CA ALA A 167 -3.71 13.27 -4.15
C ALA A 167 -3.08 11.99 -4.71
N TYR A 168 -3.56 10.84 -4.24
CA TYR A 168 -3.19 9.51 -4.72
C TYR A 168 -4.37 8.91 -5.47
N VAL A 169 -4.12 8.37 -6.66
CA VAL A 169 -5.11 7.58 -7.41
C VAL A 169 -4.47 6.34 -8.03
N SER A 170 -5.05 5.17 -7.78
CA SER A 170 -4.63 3.92 -8.44
C SER A 170 -5.62 3.45 -9.51
N TYR A 171 -5.08 2.88 -10.58
CA TYR A 171 -5.86 2.42 -11.72
C TYR A 171 -5.11 1.39 -12.57
N ASN A 172 -5.86 0.53 -13.24
CA ASN A 172 -5.38 -0.36 -14.29
C ASN A 172 -4.77 0.47 -15.44
N ALA A 173 -3.60 0.09 -15.91
CA ALA A 173 -2.81 0.88 -16.84
C ALA A 173 -2.67 0.24 -18.22
N LEU A 174 -2.61 1.08 -19.25
CA LEU A 174 -2.24 0.69 -20.60
C LEU A 174 -0.73 0.89 -20.84
N PRO A 175 -0.10 0.04 -21.68
CA PRO A 175 -0.72 -1.01 -22.50
C PRO A 175 -0.84 -2.38 -21.79
N GLY A 176 -0.30 -2.57 -20.59
CA GLY A 176 -0.18 -3.88 -19.94
C GLY A 176 -1.50 -4.64 -19.79
N CYS A 177 -2.57 -3.93 -19.42
CA CYS A 177 -3.88 -4.55 -19.29
C CYS A 177 -4.46 -5.10 -20.60
N ARG A 178 -3.96 -4.72 -21.79
CA ARG A 178 -4.43 -5.30 -23.07
C ARG A 178 -4.28 -6.83 -23.10
N LEU A 179 -3.23 -7.37 -22.49
CA LEU A 179 -3.02 -8.82 -22.40
C LEU A 179 -4.00 -9.48 -21.42
N ARG A 180 -4.31 -8.80 -20.32
CA ARG A 180 -5.33 -9.22 -19.37
C ARG A 180 -6.70 -9.24 -20.03
N ASP A 181 -7.02 -8.22 -20.82
CA ASP A 181 -8.33 -8.04 -21.44
C ASP A 181 -8.67 -9.17 -22.42
N LEU A 182 -7.67 -9.78 -23.08
CA LEU A 182 -7.89 -10.97 -23.92
C LEU A 182 -8.52 -12.14 -23.14
N ALA A 183 -8.03 -12.42 -21.93
CA ALA A 183 -8.61 -13.45 -21.07
C ALA A 183 -9.97 -13.01 -20.49
N ARG A 184 -10.11 -11.71 -20.16
CA ARG A 184 -11.37 -11.15 -19.67
C ARG A 184 -12.49 -11.25 -20.69
N ASP A 185 -12.22 -11.00 -21.97
CA ASP A 185 -13.22 -11.10 -23.04
C ASP A 185 -13.81 -12.52 -23.12
N VAL A 186 -12.96 -13.55 -23.02
CA VAL A 186 -13.40 -14.96 -22.95
C VAL A 186 -14.31 -15.19 -21.75
N MET A 187 -13.89 -14.74 -20.56
CA MET A 187 -14.64 -14.93 -19.32
C MET A 187 -15.97 -14.19 -19.32
N LEU A 188 -15.97 -12.88 -19.64
CA LEU A 188 -17.16 -12.03 -19.67
C LEU A 188 -18.19 -12.52 -20.69
N HIS A 189 -17.74 -13.01 -21.86
CA HIS A 189 -18.63 -13.62 -22.83
C HIS A 189 -19.33 -14.87 -22.29
N ALA A 190 -18.61 -15.70 -21.53
CA ALA A 190 -19.12 -16.95 -20.97
C ALA A 190 -20.15 -16.72 -19.86
N VAL A 191 -19.99 -15.65 -19.08
CA VAL A 191 -20.85 -15.36 -17.91
C VAL A 191 -21.95 -14.33 -18.17
N ARG A 192 -22.13 -13.88 -19.42
CA ARG A 192 -23.05 -12.78 -19.78
C ARG A 192 -24.51 -13.00 -19.35
N ASP A 193 -24.94 -14.26 -19.31
CA ASP A 193 -26.32 -14.69 -19.00
C ASP A 193 -26.41 -15.32 -17.59
N ILE A 194 -25.41 -15.08 -16.72
CA ILE A 194 -25.32 -15.64 -15.37
C ILE A 194 -25.34 -14.50 -14.36
N ASP A 195 -26.34 -14.47 -13.48
CA ASP A 195 -26.46 -13.46 -12.43
C ASP A 195 -25.72 -13.85 -11.15
N ASP A 196 -25.75 -15.14 -10.76
CA ASP A 196 -25.17 -15.61 -9.50
C ASP A 196 -23.64 -15.40 -9.45
N PRO A 197 -23.10 -14.65 -8.46
CA PRO A 197 -21.67 -14.32 -8.40
C PRO A 197 -20.73 -15.53 -8.33
N GLN A 198 -21.09 -16.55 -7.55
CA GLN A 198 -20.25 -17.74 -7.38
C GLN A 198 -20.21 -18.56 -8.66
N GLU A 199 -21.37 -18.71 -9.30
CA GLU A 199 -21.50 -19.39 -10.57
C GLU A 199 -20.75 -18.66 -11.70
N ARG A 200 -20.80 -17.31 -11.72
CA ARG A 200 -20.00 -16.50 -12.66
C ARG A 200 -18.51 -16.81 -12.52
N VAL A 201 -17.97 -16.82 -11.30
CA VAL A 201 -16.55 -17.14 -11.06
C VAL A 201 -16.22 -18.56 -11.52
N ARG A 202 -17.04 -19.53 -11.13
CA ARG A 202 -16.85 -20.94 -11.48
C ARG A 202 -16.83 -21.16 -13.00
N VAL A 203 -17.81 -20.58 -13.71
CA VAL A 203 -17.93 -20.68 -15.17
C VAL A 203 -16.78 -19.94 -15.87
N ALA A 204 -16.43 -18.73 -15.41
CA ALA A 204 -15.33 -17.96 -15.98
C ALA A 204 -14.00 -18.74 -15.95
N ARG A 205 -13.63 -19.30 -14.79
CA ARG A 205 -12.40 -20.11 -14.63
C ARG A 205 -12.42 -21.33 -15.55
N ALA A 206 -13.53 -22.09 -15.53
CA ALA A 206 -13.68 -23.29 -16.33
C ALA A 206 -13.58 -23.00 -17.83
N THR A 207 -14.23 -21.94 -18.31
CA THR A 207 -14.21 -21.56 -19.72
C THR A 207 -12.84 -21.03 -20.14
N LEU A 208 -12.20 -20.17 -19.34
CA LEU A 208 -10.84 -19.70 -19.66
C LEU A 208 -9.87 -20.87 -19.80
N LYS A 209 -9.91 -21.83 -18.88
CA LYS A 209 -9.09 -23.04 -18.94
C LYS A 209 -9.36 -23.85 -20.20
N ALA A 210 -10.62 -24.14 -20.50
CA ALA A 210 -11.00 -24.90 -21.69
C ALA A 210 -10.57 -24.22 -23.00
N VAL A 211 -10.73 -22.89 -23.10
CA VAL A 211 -10.32 -22.12 -24.27
C VAL A 211 -8.80 -22.05 -24.38
N ALA A 212 -8.09 -21.89 -23.26
CA ALA A 212 -6.63 -21.90 -23.23
C ALA A 212 -6.04 -23.25 -23.68
N GLU A 213 -6.66 -24.36 -23.27
CA GLU A 213 -6.30 -25.73 -23.68
C GLU A 213 -6.63 -26.02 -25.15
N ALA A 214 -7.76 -25.51 -25.66
CA ALA A 214 -8.17 -25.69 -27.06
C ALA A 214 -7.44 -24.78 -28.05
N SER A 215 -6.87 -23.67 -27.58
CA SER A 215 -6.13 -22.72 -28.41
C SER A 215 -4.72 -23.22 -28.76
N ASP A 216 -4.21 -22.87 -29.96
CA ASP A 216 -2.90 -23.30 -30.45
C ASP A 216 -1.77 -22.95 -29.45
N PRO A 217 -0.97 -23.94 -28.97
CA PRO A 217 0.18 -23.78 -28.08
C PRO A 217 1.18 -22.70 -28.51
N GLU A 218 1.41 -22.61 -29.82
CA GLU A 218 2.48 -21.80 -30.42
C GLU A 218 1.97 -20.42 -30.89
N SER A 219 0.65 -20.22 -30.94
CA SER A 219 0.07 -18.92 -31.26
C SER A 219 0.25 -17.92 -30.12
N PHE A 220 0.49 -16.65 -30.45
CA PHE A 220 0.57 -15.57 -29.46
C PHE A 220 -0.67 -15.54 -28.54
N HIS A 221 -1.86 -15.68 -29.13
CA HIS A 221 -3.12 -15.71 -28.40
C HIS A 221 -3.17 -16.85 -27.37
N GLY A 222 -2.84 -18.07 -27.78
CA GLY A 222 -2.87 -19.20 -26.86
C GLY A 222 -1.84 -19.07 -25.73
N VAL A 223 -0.64 -18.57 -26.02
CA VAL A 223 0.41 -18.35 -25.01
C VAL A 223 -0.10 -17.39 -23.94
N VAL A 224 -0.71 -16.27 -24.34
CA VAL A 224 -1.27 -15.28 -23.41
C VAL A 224 -2.41 -15.88 -22.58
N LEU A 225 -3.33 -16.64 -23.18
CA LEU A 225 -4.43 -17.27 -22.45
C LEU A 225 -3.93 -18.27 -21.40
N ARG A 226 -2.94 -19.11 -21.72
CA ARG A 226 -2.37 -20.06 -20.77
C ARG A 226 -1.64 -19.35 -19.62
N GLU A 227 -0.90 -18.28 -19.92
CA GLU A 227 -0.23 -17.50 -18.89
C GLU A 227 -1.24 -16.81 -17.96
N ARG A 228 -2.29 -16.21 -18.51
CA ARG A 228 -3.39 -15.63 -17.73
C ARG A 228 -4.16 -16.67 -16.93
N CYS A 229 -4.36 -17.87 -17.48
CA CYS A 229 -5.02 -18.97 -16.77
C CYS A 229 -4.28 -19.34 -15.49
N LYS A 230 -2.94 -19.44 -15.52
CA LYS A 230 -2.12 -19.69 -14.33
C LYS A 230 -2.29 -18.58 -13.29
N GLN A 231 -2.20 -17.32 -13.73
CA GLN A 231 -2.32 -16.17 -12.84
C GLN A 231 -3.71 -16.07 -12.19
N ILE A 232 -4.76 -16.42 -12.93
CA ILE A 232 -6.12 -16.43 -12.40
C ILE A 232 -6.33 -17.57 -11.40
N ASP A 233 -5.72 -18.74 -11.61
CA ASP A 233 -5.87 -19.90 -10.71
C ASP A 233 -5.47 -19.57 -9.26
N GLU A 234 -4.50 -18.68 -9.08
CA GLU A 234 -4.03 -18.22 -7.76
C GLU A 234 -4.86 -17.07 -7.16
N LEU A 235 -5.70 -16.40 -7.94
CA LEU A 235 -6.52 -15.28 -7.46
C LEU A 235 -7.69 -15.78 -6.59
N PRO A 236 -7.97 -15.12 -5.45
CA PRO A 236 -9.21 -15.37 -4.71
C PRO A 236 -10.47 -15.06 -5.53
N ASP A 237 -11.53 -15.83 -5.32
CA ASP A 237 -12.77 -15.73 -6.10
C ASP A 237 -13.45 -14.36 -6.00
N ASN A 238 -13.42 -13.74 -4.82
CA ASN A 238 -13.96 -12.40 -4.61
C ASN A 238 -13.17 -11.33 -5.39
N VAL A 239 -11.84 -11.47 -5.48
CA VAL A 239 -11.00 -10.57 -6.28
C VAL A 239 -11.30 -10.76 -7.76
N LEU A 240 -11.37 -12.00 -8.25
CA LEU A 240 -11.69 -12.27 -9.66
C LEU A 240 -13.05 -11.70 -10.05
N TYR A 241 -14.05 -11.82 -9.17
CA TYR A 241 -15.39 -11.30 -9.40
C TYR A 241 -15.43 -9.78 -9.53
N HIS A 242 -14.82 -9.06 -8.57
CA HIS A 242 -14.83 -7.59 -8.55
C HIS A 242 -13.92 -6.97 -9.59
N ASP A 243 -12.84 -7.66 -9.93
CA ASP A 243 -11.86 -7.18 -10.90
C ASP A 243 -12.16 -7.75 -12.31
N ASP A 244 -11.67 -8.94 -12.62
CA ASP A 244 -11.70 -9.48 -13.99
C ASP A 244 -13.11 -9.65 -14.58
N LEU A 245 -14.12 -9.89 -13.74
CA LEU A 245 -15.52 -10.07 -14.17
C LEU A 245 -16.40 -8.81 -14.09
N ASN A 246 -15.84 -7.67 -13.70
CA ASN A 246 -16.56 -6.39 -13.76
C ASN A 246 -16.59 -5.88 -15.21
N PRO A 247 -17.79 -5.72 -15.82
CA PRO A 247 -17.92 -5.27 -17.20
C PRO A 247 -17.59 -3.77 -17.38
N GLY A 248 -17.68 -2.97 -16.32
CA GLY A 248 -17.36 -1.53 -16.33
C GLY A 248 -15.87 -1.22 -16.17
N ALA A 249 -15.05 -2.25 -15.95
CA ALA A 249 -13.62 -2.12 -15.77
C ALA A 249 -12.92 -1.50 -16.97
N ARG A 250 -12.08 -0.50 -16.73
CA ARG A 250 -11.27 0.14 -17.77
C ARG A 250 -9.83 0.35 -17.32
N ALA A 251 -8.90 0.12 -18.25
CA ALA A 251 -7.51 0.54 -18.12
C ALA A 251 -7.27 1.87 -18.84
N PHE A 252 -6.31 2.65 -18.34
CA PHE A 252 -6.02 4.01 -18.80
C PHE A 252 -4.54 4.15 -19.15
N ALA A 253 -4.24 4.90 -20.20
CA ALA A 253 -2.90 5.45 -20.35
C ALA A 253 -2.72 6.64 -19.39
N LEU A 254 -1.49 6.88 -18.91
CA LEU A 254 -1.18 7.98 -17.99
C LEU A 254 -1.68 9.32 -18.52
N HIS A 255 -1.42 9.62 -19.80
CA HIS A 255 -1.82 10.89 -20.41
C HIS A 255 -3.33 11.14 -20.40
N GLU A 256 -4.17 10.09 -20.42
CA GLU A 256 -5.62 10.24 -20.32
C GLU A 256 -6.03 10.76 -18.93
N VAL A 257 -5.42 10.21 -17.87
CA VAL A 257 -5.68 10.62 -16.49
C VAL A 257 -5.15 12.04 -16.25
N LEU A 258 -3.95 12.35 -16.76
CA LEU A 258 -3.35 13.68 -16.63
C LEU A 258 -4.15 14.75 -17.38
N ALA A 259 -4.69 14.44 -18.55
CA ALA A 259 -5.53 15.39 -19.30
C ALA A 259 -6.82 15.78 -18.57
N VAL A 260 -7.35 14.91 -17.68
CA VAL A 260 -8.46 15.26 -16.79
C VAL A 260 -7.94 16.07 -15.60
N ALA A 261 -6.82 15.66 -15.01
CA ALA A 261 -6.20 16.37 -13.88
C ALA A 261 -5.88 17.84 -14.18
N GLU A 262 -5.32 18.11 -15.36
CA GLU A 262 -4.95 19.47 -15.80
C GLU A 262 -6.17 20.40 -15.86
N ARG A 263 -7.34 19.91 -16.32
CA ARG A 263 -8.60 20.71 -16.36
C ARG A 263 -9.07 21.14 -14.97
N HIS A 264 -8.61 20.46 -13.93
CA HIS A 264 -8.96 20.73 -12.53
C HIS A 264 -7.80 21.38 -11.76
N GLY A 265 -6.80 21.95 -12.46
CA GLY A 265 -5.70 22.70 -11.85
C GLY A 265 -4.72 21.81 -11.09
N LEU A 266 -4.55 20.57 -11.55
CA LEU A 266 -3.63 19.59 -10.99
C LEU A 266 -2.52 19.27 -11.99
N GLN A 267 -1.36 18.88 -11.47
CA GLN A 267 -0.22 18.41 -12.26
C GLN A 267 0.30 17.07 -11.72
N PHE A 268 1.00 16.33 -12.58
CA PHE A 268 1.68 15.09 -12.19
C PHE A 268 2.80 15.34 -11.18
N LEU A 269 2.69 14.74 -9.99
CA LEU A 269 3.75 14.77 -8.99
C LEU A 269 4.76 13.66 -9.25
N ALA A 270 4.35 12.40 -9.10
CA ALA A 270 5.20 11.21 -9.21
C ALA A 270 4.33 9.93 -9.24
N GLU A 271 4.95 8.76 -9.28
CA GLU A 271 4.30 7.50 -8.90
C GLU A 271 4.61 7.15 -7.44
N ALA A 272 3.70 6.46 -6.76
CA ALA A 272 3.89 5.99 -5.38
C ALA A 272 4.93 4.85 -5.29
N SER A 273 5.17 4.15 -6.41
CA SER A 273 6.34 3.30 -6.62
C SER A 273 7.59 4.19 -6.75
N PHE A 274 8.11 4.66 -5.62
CA PHE A 274 9.23 5.60 -5.55
C PHE A 274 10.43 5.01 -4.79
N PRO A 275 11.64 5.08 -5.34
CA PRO A 275 11.92 5.43 -6.73
C PRO A 275 11.36 4.35 -7.66
N ASN A 276 11.05 4.72 -8.90
CA ASN A 276 10.38 3.82 -9.84
C ASN A 276 11.29 2.62 -10.15
N VAL A 277 11.01 1.48 -9.51
CA VAL A 277 11.79 0.23 -9.60
C VAL A 277 11.78 -0.36 -11.01
N HIS A 278 10.79 0.01 -11.82
CA HIS A 278 10.75 -0.31 -13.24
C HIS A 278 11.81 0.45 -14.07
N GLY A 279 12.56 1.37 -13.45
CA GLY A 279 13.83 1.90 -13.97
C GLY A 279 14.92 0.84 -14.17
N GLY A 280 14.68 -0.40 -13.70
CA GLY A 280 15.38 -1.62 -14.09
C GLY A 280 15.19 -2.04 -15.56
N ALA A 281 14.59 -1.19 -16.39
CA ALA A 281 14.52 -1.41 -17.82
C ALA A 281 15.93 -1.75 -18.38
N LYS A 282 15.99 -2.71 -19.31
CA LYS A 282 17.26 -3.14 -19.94
C LYS A 282 18.01 -1.94 -20.51
N GLU A 283 19.32 -2.07 -20.72
CA GLU A 283 20.19 -0.96 -21.16
C GLU A 283 19.59 -0.12 -22.32
N ALA A 284 19.01 -0.76 -23.33
CA ALA A 284 18.34 -0.08 -24.44
C ALA A 284 17.15 0.81 -24.00
N ALA A 285 16.36 0.37 -23.04
CA ALA A 285 15.25 1.14 -22.49
C ALA A 285 15.73 2.33 -21.65
N ARG A 286 16.81 2.18 -20.88
CA ARG A 286 17.46 3.30 -20.17
C ARG A 286 17.97 4.36 -21.14
N GLN A 287 18.60 3.94 -22.24
CA GLN A 287 19.07 4.85 -23.29
C GLN A 287 17.90 5.60 -23.95
N MET A 288 16.80 4.92 -24.26
CA MET A 288 15.60 5.57 -24.79
C MET A 288 15.04 6.61 -23.83
N LEU A 289 14.92 6.27 -22.54
CA LEU A 289 14.47 7.22 -21.54
C LEU A 289 15.43 8.38 -21.37
N ALA A 290 16.75 8.16 -21.43
CA ALA A 290 17.76 9.22 -21.31
C ALA A 290 17.68 10.28 -22.41
N GLN A 291 17.10 9.96 -23.58
CA GLN A 291 16.88 10.92 -24.68
C GLN A 291 15.72 11.88 -24.43
N ILE A 292 14.85 11.60 -23.45
CA ILE A 292 13.71 12.46 -23.11
C ILE A 292 14.16 13.41 -21.97
N PRO A 293 14.01 14.75 -22.10
CA PRO A 293 14.38 15.69 -21.05
C PRO A 293 13.74 15.37 -19.70
N VAL A 294 14.48 15.58 -18.61
CA VAL A 294 14.05 15.21 -17.24
C VAL A 294 12.81 16.00 -16.80
N GLU A 295 12.59 17.17 -17.39
CA GLU A 295 11.43 18.04 -17.18
C GLU A 295 10.15 17.46 -17.81
N GLN A 296 10.27 16.64 -18.87
CA GLN A 296 9.14 15.99 -19.54
C GLN A 296 8.73 14.70 -18.82
N VAL A 297 8.48 14.77 -17.51
CA VAL A 297 8.26 13.58 -16.67
C VAL A 297 7.09 12.73 -17.14
N ALA A 298 5.95 13.34 -17.46
CA ALA A 298 4.78 12.61 -17.95
C ALA A 298 5.08 11.80 -19.22
N ARG A 299 5.87 12.37 -20.15
CA ARG A 299 6.30 11.67 -21.35
C ARG A 299 7.26 10.52 -21.03
N ARG A 300 8.23 10.75 -20.14
CA ARG A 300 9.17 9.71 -19.69
C ARG A 300 8.44 8.52 -19.08
N GLU A 301 7.49 8.80 -18.19
CA GLU A 301 6.67 7.80 -17.52
C GLU A 301 5.76 7.05 -18.51
N GLN A 302 5.11 7.76 -19.42
CA GLN A 302 4.28 7.12 -20.46
C GLN A 302 5.11 6.25 -21.41
N THR A 303 6.34 6.66 -21.76
CA THR A 303 7.27 5.83 -22.54
C THR A 303 7.70 4.59 -21.75
N LEU A 304 7.96 4.74 -20.46
CA LEU A 304 8.28 3.61 -19.59
C LEU A 304 7.14 2.58 -19.56
N ASP A 305 5.88 3.01 -19.54
CA ASP A 305 4.73 2.08 -19.61
C ASP A 305 4.77 1.18 -20.83
N MET A 306 5.11 1.75 -21.98
CA MET A 306 5.22 1.00 -23.23
C MET A 306 6.39 0.02 -23.19
N LEU A 307 7.50 0.40 -22.58
CA LEU A 307 8.72 -0.41 -22.50
C LEU A 307 8.57 -1.63 -21.57
N ILE A 308 7.79 -1.50 -20.49
CA ILE A 308 7.62 -2.57 -19.49
C ILE A 308 6.26 -3.26 -19.56
N GLY A 309 5.35 -2.79 -20.40
CA GLY A 309 3.96 -3.25 -20.42
C GLY A 309 3.25 -3.00 -19.09
N ARG A 310 3.34 -1.77 -18.56
CA ARG A 310 2.76 -1.45 -17.24
C ARG A 310 1.25 -1.72 -17.23
N ALA A 311 0.80 -2.52 -16.25
CA ALA A 311 -0.60 -2.93 -16.10
C ALA A 311 -1.31 -2.24 -14.92
N PHE A 312 -0.60 -1.54 -14.04
CA PHE A 312 -1.18 -0.83 -12.90
C PHE A 312 -0.36 0.41 -12.58
N ARG A 313 -1.03 1.51 -12.23
CA ARG A 313 -0.40 2.78 -11.82
C ARG A 313 -0.94 3.23 -10.47
N GLU A 314 -0.09 3.98 -9.78
CA GLU A 314 -0.34 4.55 -8.46
C GLU A 314 0.12 6.01 -8.51
N THR A 315 -0.66 6.82 -9.20
CA THR A 315 -0.28 8.16 -9.59
C THR A 315 -0.51 9.14 -8.45
N LEU A 316 0.49 9.99 -8.22
CA LEU A 316 0.41 11.13 -7.32
C LEU A 316 0.19 12.41 -8.12
N LEU A 317 -0.77 13.22 -7.67
CA LEU A 317 -1.09 14.53 -8.23
C LEU A 317 -0.94 15.60 -7.15
N CYS A 318 -0.61 16.81 -7.56
CA CYS A 318 -0.60 17.99 -6.70
C CYS A 318 -1.15 19.20 -7.46
N ARG A 319 -1.30 20.35 -6.81
CA ARG A 319 -1.79 21.57 -7.47
C ARG A 319 -0.78 22.08 -8.50
N GLU A 320 -1.27 22.51 -9.65
CA GLU A 320 -0.45 23.02 -10.77
C GLU A 320 0.44 24.21 -10.37
N ALA A 321 -0.02 25.05 -9.44
CA ALA A 321 0.74 26.21 -8.97
C ALA A 321 1.99 25.86 -8.15
N VAL A 322 2.18 24.60 -7.74
CA VAL A 322 3.32 24.19 -6.92
C VAL A 322 4.56 23.99 -7.79
N PRO A 323 5.67 24.69 -7.54
CA PRO A 323 6.89 24.48 -8.31
C PRO A 323 7.56 23.14 -7.92
N LEU A 324 7.65 22.22 -8.87
CA LEU A 324 8.25 20.91 -8.66
C LEU A 324 9.72 20.86 -9.11
N ARG A 325 10.54 20.12 -8.37
CA ARG A 325 11.93 19.80 -8.69
C ARG A 325 12.02 18.39 -9.29
N ARG A 326 12.78 18.24 -10.37
CA ARG A 326 12.96 16.97 -11.08
C ARG A 326 14.41 16.48 -11.01
N GLY A 327 14.59 15.16 -11.07
CA GLY A 327 15.90 14.51 -10.98
C GLY A 327 16.41 14.30 -9.55
N ILE A 328 17.52 13.56 -9.42
CA ILE A 328 18.21 13.31 -8.14
C ILE A 328 19.50 14.14 -8.13
N ARG A 329 19.67 14.98 -7.11
CA ARG A 329 20.84 15.85 -6.94
C ARG A 329 21.84 15.25 -5.95
N PRO A 330 23.09 15.71 -5.94
CA PRO A 330 23.93 15.57 -4.75
C PRO A 330 23.19 16.12 -3.53
N ASP A 331 23.45 15.57 -2.36
CA ASP A 331 22.83 15.93 -1.08
C ASP A 331 21.34 15.59 -0.96
N ALA A 332 20.78 14.84 -1.93
CA ALA A 332 19.36 14.49 -1.95
C ALA A 332 18.94 13.60 -0.79
N LEU A 333 19.85 12.83 -0.17
CA LEU A 333 19.49 11.93 0.94
C LEU A 333 19.54 12.61 2.31
N ARG A 334 20.19 13.79 2.41
CA ARG A 334 20.44 14.48 3.68
C ARG A 334 19.20 14.77 4.54
N PRO A 335 18.02 15.12 3.97
CA PRO A 335 16.84 15.43 4.78
C PRO A 335 16.15 14.22 5.41
N TYR A 336 16.57 12.99 5.08
CA TYR A 336 15.77 11.80 5.34
C TYR A 336 16.38 10.86 6.36
N TYR A 337 15.50 10.05 6.94
CA TYR A 337 15.81 8.80 7.59
C TYR A 337 15.86 7.69 6.55
N LEU A 338 16.83 6.78 6.69
CA LEU A 338 17.08 5.70 5.75
C LEU A 338 16.83 4.35 6.43
N SER A 339 16.31 3.39 5.66
CA SER A 339 16.13 2.00 6.11
C SER A 339 16.26 1.03 4.94
N ALA A 340 16.74 -0.18 5.21
CA ALA A 340 16.79 -1.27 4.23
C ALA A 340 16.68 -2.62 4.95
N ASP A 341 15.86 -3.54 4.41
CA ASP A 341 15.88 -4.95 4.82
C ASP A 341 17.07 -5.59 4.13
N VAL A 342 18.22 -5.57 4.80
CA VAL A 342 19.49 -6.01 4.24
C VAL A 342 20.25 -6.82 5.28
N ARG A 343 21.02 -7.80 4.81
CA ARG A 343 21.97 -8.56 5.63
C ARG A 343 23.18 -8.97 4.80
N PRO A 344 24.35 -9.17 5.41
CA PRO A 344 25.44 -9.85 4.72
C PRO A 344 24.97 -11.22 4.22
N ALA A 345 25.35 -11.57 2.99
CA ALA A 345 25.04 -12.87 2.42
C ALA A 345 25.68 -13.99 3.25
N LEU A 346 24.93 -15.06 3.53
CA LEU A 346 25.44 -16.20 4.31
C LEU A 346 26.63 -16.88 3.62
N ARG A 347 26.63 -16.88 2.28
CA ARG A 347 27.74 -17.35 1.46
C ARG A 347 28.34 -16.17 0.72
N GLN A 348 29.61 -15.91 0.98
CA GLN A 348 30.39 -14.94 0.21
C GLN A 348 30.99 -15.69 -0.99
N PRO A 349 30.50 -15.47 -2.23
CA PRO A 349 31.15 -16.01 -3.41
C PRO A 349 32.55 -15.43 -3.54
N GLU A 350 33.42 -16.08 -4.32
CA GLU A 350 34.73 -15.51 -4.63
C GLU A 350 34.53 -14.11 -5.24
N PRO A 351 35.12 -13.06 -4.63
CA PRO A 351 34.72 -11.70 -4.96
C PRO A 351 35.25 -11.33 -6.35
N GLU A 352 34.36 -10.82 -7.20
CA GLU A 352 34.73 -10.33 -8.55
C GLU A 352 35.77 -9.20 -8.51
N ARG A 353 35.85 -8.50 -7.37
CA ARG A 353 36.83 -7.44 -7.10
C ARG A 353 37.41 -7.59 -5.69
N PRO A 354 38.70 -7.32 -5.47
CA PRO A 354 39.30 -7.35 -4.14
C PRO A 354 38.53 -6.47 -3.14
N GLY A 355 38.14 -7.05 -2.00
CA GLY A 355 37.45 -6.34 -0.92
C GLY A 355 35.93 -6.18 -1.09
N ALA A 356 35.34 -6.69 -2.17
CA ALA A 356 33.90 -6.73 -2.36
C ALA A 356 33.24 -7.72 -1.40
N GLU A 357 32.08 -7.33 -0.86
CA GLU A 357 31.23 -8.16 0.01
C GLU A 357 29.81 -8.19 -0.56
N ARG A 358 29.18 -9.36 -0.50
CA ARG A 358 27.81 -9.55 -0.98
C ARG A 358 26.80 -9.35 0.15
N PHE A 359 25.77 -8.55 -0.14
CA PHE A 359 24.60 -8.32 0.70
C PHE A 359 23.36 -8.90 0.03
N GLU A 360 22.44 -9.42 0.85
CA GLU A 360 21.12 -9.88 0.45
C GLU A 360 20.08 -8.90 0.99
N PHE A 361 19.26 -8.38 0.08
CA PHE A 361 18.11 -7.53 0.39
C PHE A 361 16.83 -8.37 0.44
N HIS A 362 15.71 -7.72 0.77
CA HIS A 362 14.37 -8.28 0.61
C HIS A 362 14.18 -8.95 -0.76
N GLU A 363 13.36 -10.00 -0.82
CA GLU A 363 13.09 -10.80 -2.04
C GLU A 363 14.33 -11.48 -2.67
N GLY A 364 15.44 -11.56 -1.93
CA GLY A 364 16.63 -12.30 -2.36
C GLY A 364 17.51 -11.55 -3.37
N VAL A 365 17.30 -10.24 -3.55
CA VAL A 365 18.16 -9.42 -4.41
C VAL A 365 19.55 -9.32 -3.81
N GLY A 366 20.56 -9.78 -4.56
CA GLY A 366 21.96 -9.71 -4.16
C GLY A 366 22.68 -8.49 -4.72
N LEU A 367 23.44 -7.79 -3.89
CA LEU A 367 24.31 -6.69 -4.30
C LEU A 367 25.72 -6.88 -3.76
N SER A 368 26.73 -6.75 -4.62
CA SER A 368 28.14 -6.74 -4.22
C SER A 368 28.65 -5.30 -4.06
N VAL A 369 29.27 -5.00 -2.93
CA VAL A 369 29.75 -3.65 -2.58
C VAL A 369 31.22 -3.72 -2.19
N ASP A 370 32.07 -2.90 -2.80
CA ASP A 370 33.50 -2.78 -2.51
C ASP A 370 33.86 -1.54 -1.67
N LEU A 371 32.98 -0.53 -1.64
CA LEU A 371 33.19 0.71 -0.88
C LEU A 371 33.04 0.48 0.65
N PRO A 372 34.11 0.63 1.46
CA PRO A 372 34.09 0.29 2.89
C PRO A 372 32.99 0.96 3.71
N GLN A 373 32.80 2.27 3.55
CA GLN A 373 31.75 3.00 4.25
C GLN A 373 30.35 2.61 3.80
N CYS A 374 30.17 2.16 2.54
CA CYS A 374 28.88 1.66 2.09
C CYS A 374 28.58 0.29 2.71
N LYS A 375 29.57 -0.60 2.83
CA LYS A 375 29.41 -1.88 3.55
C LYS A 375 29.01 -1.66 5.00
N ALA A 376 29.70 -0.75 5.69
CA ALA A 376 29.38 -0.37 7.07
C ALA A 376 27.97 0.24 7.18
N ALA A 377 27.56 1.08 6.23
CA ALA A 377 26.20 1.64 6.19
C ALA A 377 25.13 0.55 6.02
N LEU A 378 25.32 -0.41 5.10
CA LEU A 378 24.39 -1.53 4.92
C LEU A 378 24.33 -2.43 6.16
N ALA A 379 25.45 -2.69 6.83
CA ALA A 379 25.47 -3.42 8.09
C ALA A 379 24.65 -2.71 9.17
N VAL A 380 24.80 -1.39 9.33
CA VAL A 380 24.00 -0.58 10.26
C VAL A 380 22.50 -0.66 9.93
N LEU A 381 22.12 -0.50 8.65
CA LEU A 381 20.72 -0.54 8.23
C LEU A 381 20.10 -1.92 8.48
N GLY A 382 20.85 -3.00 8.24
CA GLY A 382 20.41 -4.37 8.47
C GLY A 382 20.27 -4.74 9.95
N GLU A 383 21.14 -4.19 10.81
CA GLU A 383 21.10 -4.37 12.26
C GLU A 383 19.85 -3.74 12.87
N ILE A 384 19.51 -2.52 12.45
CA ILE A 384 18.38 -1.77 13.00
C ILE A 384 17.06 -2.08 12.30
N TRP A 385 17.04 -2.89 11.24
CA TRP A 385 15.82 -3.19 10.51
C TRP A 385 14.77 -3.81 11.44
N PRO A 386 13.50 -3.34 11.45
CA PRO A 386 12.83 -2.43 10.49
C PRO A 386 12.81 -0.93 10.84
N ALA A 387 13.59 -0.47 11.83
CA ALA A 387 13.73 0.96 12.15
C ALA A 387 14.49 1.74 11.05
N SER A 388 14.57 3.05 11.23
CA SER A 388 15.25 3.97 10.32
C SER A 388 16.26 4.83 11.07
N VAL A 389 17.31 5.27 10.39
CA VAL A 389 18.39 6.09 10.95
C VAL A 389 18.54 7.38 10.15
N SER A 390 18.79 8.50 10.84
CA SER A 390 18.99 9.79 10.16
C SER A 390 20.24 9.77 9.28
N TRP A 391 20.24 10.55 8.19
CA TRP A 391 21.43 10.68 7.34
C TRP A 391 22.71 11.04 8.13
N PRO A 392 22.73 12.06 9.02
CA PRO A 392 23.94 12.42 9.76
C PRO A 392 24.47 11.28 10.64
N GLU A 393 23.58 10.56 11.31
CA GLU A 393 23.95 9.44 12.17
C GLU A 393 24.47 8.24 11.36
N LEU A 394 23.83 7.92 10.22
CA LEU A 394 24.30 6.86 9.33
C LEU A 394 25.71 7.16 8.81
N VAL A 395 25.97 8.40 8.40
CA VAL A 395 27.30 8.85 7.96
C VAL A 395 28.32 8.66 9.08
N GLU A 396 28.01 9.12 10.29
CA GLU A 396 28.93 9.00 11.43
C GLU A 396 29.26 7.53 11.75
N ARG A 397 28.22 6.68 11.91
CA ARG A 397 28.38 5.26 12.24
C ARG A 397 29.14 4.50 11.14
N SER A 398 28.78 4.74 9.88
CA SER A 398 29.36 4.02 8.74
C SER A 398 30.80 4.43 8.44
N CYS A 399 31.13 5.72 8.48
CA CYS A 399 32.51 6.18 8.33
C CYS A 399 33.40 5.69 9.47
N ARG A 400 32.92 5.76 10.72
CA ARG A 400 33.64 5.21 11.89
C ARG A 400 33.86 3.71 11.75
N GLY A 401 32.84 2.95 11.36
CA GLY A 401 32.93 1.51 11.11
C GLY A 401 33.90 1.14 9.99
N ALA A 402 34.10 2.04 9.03
CA ALA A 402 35.08 1.91 7.95
C ALA A 402 36.50 2.42 8.30
N GLY A 403 36.74 2.88 9.53
CA GLY A 403 38.03 3.45 9.96
C GLY A 403 38.33 4.82 9.35
N ILE A 404 37.31 5.54 8.86
CA ILE A 404 37.45 6.87 8.27
C ILE A 404 37.26 7.91 9.38
N ALA A 405 38.35 8.60 9.73
CA ALA A 405 38.33 9.68 10.72
C ALA A 405 37.85 11.01 10.11
N ALA A 406 37.28 11.87 10.96
CA ALA A 406 37.02 13.26 10.60
C ALA A 406 38.34 13.97 10.27
N GLY A 407 38.44 14.56 9.09
CA GLY A 407 39.66 15.17 8.58
C GLY A 407 39.48 15.74 7.17
N PRO A 408 40.56 16.14 6.48
CA PRO A 408 40.48 16.80 5.18
C PRO A 408 39.75 15.99 4.08
N ALA A 409 39.75 14.66 4.19
CA ALA A 409 39.07 13.77 3.24
C ALA A 409 37.59 13.51 3.55
N TRP A 410 37.08 13.97 4.70
CA TRP A 410 35.73 13.63 5.19
C TRP A 410 34.64 13.94 4.17
N ALA A 411 34.61 15.18 3.65
CA ALA A 411 33.61 15.59 2.67
C ALA A 411 33.61 14.72 1.41
N ARG A 412 34.80 14.28 0.95
CA ARG A 412 34.94 13.38 -0.20
C ARG A 412 34.41 11.99 0.10
N GLU A 413 34.72 11.43 1.27
CA GLU A 413 34.25 10.08 1.62
C GLU A 413 32.74 10.03 1.88
N VAL A 414 32.16 11.12 2.43
CA VAL A 414 30.70 11.28 2.58
C VAL A 414 30.02 11.38 1.21
N ALA A 415 30.59 12.14 0.27
CA ALA A 415 30.04 12.23 -1.09
C ALA A 415 30.04 10.87 -1.81
N ARG A 416 31.11 10.07 -1.67
CA ARG A 416 31.18 8.71 -2.21
C ARG A 416 30.15 7.76 -1.57
N LEU A 417 29.94 7.89 -0.26
CA LEU A 417 28.89 7.14 0.43
C LEU A 417 27.51 7.50 -0.11
N GLU A 418 27.22 8.79 -0.27
CA GLU A 418 25.95 9.25 -0.81
C GLU A 418 25.72 8.75 -2.23
N GLU A 419 26.72 8.84 -3.10
CA GLU A 419 26.62 8.35 -4.48
C GLU A 419 26.28 6.85 -4.52
N ALA A 420 26.95 6.05 -3.67
CA ALA A 420 26.66 4.62 -3.54
C ALA A 420 25.22 4.38 -3.03
N LEU A 421 24.79 5.08 -1.98
CA LEU A 421 23.44 4.94 -1.43
C LEU A 421 22.35 5.44 -2.39
N ILE A 422 22.62 6.47 -3.20
CA ILE A 422 21.72 6.92 -4.27
C ILE A 422 21.59 5.82 -5.34
N ALA A 423 22.65 5.09 -5.67
CA ALA A 423 22.55 3.98 -6.61
C ALA A 423 21.67 2.84 -6.06
N ILE A 424 21.83 2.49 -4.78
CA ILE A 424 21.01 1.49 -4.08
C ILE A 424 19.55 1.95 -3.99
N PHE A 425 19.34 3.23 -3.67
CA PHE A 425 18.03 3.88 -3.69
C PHE A 425 17.38 3.75 -5.06
N LYS A 426 18.03 4.19 -6.14
CA LYS A 426 17.52 4.08 -7.52
C LYS A 426 17.16 2.65 -7.93
N ALA A 427 17.80 1.64 -7.34
CA ALA A 427 17.49 0.24 -7.56
C ALA A 427 16.26 -0.26 -6.78
N GLY A 428 15.66 0.56 -5.92
CA GLY A 428 14.51 0.20 -5.08
C GLY A 428 14.88 -0.52 -3.78
N LEU A 429 16.16 -0.56 -3.43
CA LEU A 429 16.67 -1.37 -2.31
C LEU A 429 16.85 -0.59 -1.00
N LEU A 430 16.58 0.72 -1.03
CA LEU A 430 16.69 1.63 0.11
C LEU A 430 15.40 2.44 0.20
N ASP A 431 14.79 2.50 1.39
CA ASP A 431 13.63 3.35 1.66
C ASP A 431 14.08 4.62 2.39
N ILE A 432 13.44 5.74 2.05
CA ILE A 432 13.68 7.05 2.69
C ILE A 432 12.38 7.57 3.29
N ARG A 433 12.46 8.26 4.44
CA ARG A 433 11.32 8.91 5.10
C ARG A 433 11.70 10.26 5.70
N LEU A 434 10.77 11.21 5.70
CA LEU A 434 10.94 12.50 6.42
C LEU A 434 10.97 12.32 7.94
N GLU A 435 10.12 11.43 8.46
CA GLU A 435 10.05 11.07 9.86
C GLU A 435 10.22 9.54 9.99
N PRO A 436 10.89 9.05 11.04
CA PRO A 436 10.98 7.61 11.27
C PRO A 436 9.59 7.04 11.60
N PRO A 437 9.29 5.79 11.20
CA PRO A 437 8.05 5.14 11.61
C PRO A 437 8.00 4.99 13.15
N PRO A 438 6.83 5.15 13.80
CA PRO A 438 6.71 5.06 15.25
C PRO A 438 6.69 3.59 15.72
N LEU A 439 7.84 2.94 15.60
CA LEU A 439 8.09 1.55 15.97
C LEU A 439 9.32 1.43 16.85
N THR A 440 9.46 0.29 17.53
CA THR A 440 10.69 -0.09 18.22
C THR A 440 11.16 -1.47 17.77
N THR A 441 12.48 -1.64 17.71
CA THR A 441 13.12 -2.95 17.51
C THR A 441 13.67 -3.53 18.81
N GLU A 442 13.65 -2.75 19.89
CA GLU A 442 14.09 -3.18 21.21
C GLU A 442 12.95 -3.90 21.93
N VAL A 443 13.20 -5.13 22.36
CA VAL A 443 12.24 -5.91 23.15
C VAL A 443 12.31 -5.45 24.60
N SER A 444 11.36 -4.60 25.00
CA SER A 444 11.19 -4.18 26.39
C SER A 444 10.83 -5.37 27.31
N GLU A 445 10.94 -5.17 28.63
CA GLU A 445 10.47 -6.16 29.63
C GLU A 445 9.00 -6.54 29.43
N ARG A 446 8.17 -5.58 29.03
CA ARG A 446 6.73 -5.75 28.78
C ARG A 446 6.37 -5.32 27.36
N PRO A 447 6.65 -6.18 26.36
CA PRO A 447 6.51 -5.82 24.95
C PRO A 447 5.06 -5.52 24.57
N ALA A 448 4.89 -4.54 23.69
CA ALA A 448 3.59 -4.13 23.19
C ALA A 448 3.57 -4.08 21.65
N ALA A 449 2.64 -4.81 21.04
CA ALA A 449 2.23 -4.62 19.66
C ALA A 449 1.12 -3.56 19.56
N SER A 450 0.84 -3.05 18.36
CA SER A 450 -0.27 -2.11 18.16
C SER A 450 -1.63 -2.75 18.47
N ALA A 451 -2.58 -1.96 18.99
CA ALA A 451 -3.91 -2.48 19.31
C ALA A 451 -4.61 -3.10 18.08
N VAL A 452 -4.42 -2.48 16.91
CA VAL A 452 -4.96 -2.95 15.63
C VAL A 452 -4.36 -4.29 15.24
N ALA A 453 -3.03 -4.43 15.28
CA ALA A 453 -2.36 -5.69 14.95
C ALA A 453 -2.76 -6.84 15.89
N ARG A 454 -2.93 -6.56 17.20
CA ARG A 454 -3.40 -7.56 18.17
C ARG A 454 -4.82 -8.05 17.86
N TRP A 455 -5.72 -7.13 17.55
CA TRP A 455 -7.09 -7.46 17.19
C TRP A 455 -7.17 -8.22 15.86
N GLN A 456 -6.43 -7.78 14.84
CA GLN A 456 -6.31 -8.49 13.57
C GLN A 456 -5.75 -9.90 13.77
N ALA A 457 -4.70 -10.08 14.57
CA ALA A 457 -4.14 -11.40 14.88
C ALA A 457 -5.17 -12.34 15.53
N SER A 458 -6.17 -11.80 16.24
CA SER A 458 -7.24 -12.61 16.86
C SER A 458 -8.36 -13.00 15.89
N THR A 459 -8.45 -12.38 14.72
CA THR A 459 -9.61 -12.49 13.80
C THR A 459 -9.23 -12.83 12.36
N SER A 460 -7.96 -12.66 11.97
CA SER A 460 -7.44 -12.80 10.61
C SER A 460 -6.04 -13.40 10.61
N PHE A 461 -5.64 -13.94 9.46
CA PHE A 461 -4.27 -14.38 9.18
C PHE A 461 -3.34 -13.23 8.84
N GLU A 462 -3.88 -12.06 8.54
CA GLU A 462 -3.10 -10.90 8.15
C GLU A 462 -3.20 -9.78 9.19
N VAL A 463 -2.07 -9.14 9.49
CA VAL A 463 -2.00 -7.98 10.37
C VAL A 463 -1.31 -6.80 9.69
N THR A 464 -1.63 -5.59 10.13
CA THR A 464 -0.98 -4.37 9.67
C THR A 464 0.16 -4.00 10.62
N ASP A 465 1.38 -3.91 10.08
CA ASP A 465 2.57 -3.52 10.85
C ASP A 465 2.69 -2.00 11.03
N GLN A 466 3.69 -1.56 11.81
CA GLN A 466 3.94 -0.12 12.03
C GLN A 466 4.52 0.62 10.81
N ARG A 467 4.80 -0.08 9.71
CA ARG A 467 5.15 0.51 8.41
C ARG A 467 3.98 0.45 7.42
N HIS A 468 2.79 0.13 7.92
CA HIS A 468 1.53 0.01 7.17
C HIS A 468 1.55 -1.07 6.08
N ARG A 469 2.33 -2.13 6.31
CA ARG A 469 2.40 -3.31 5.44
C ARG A 469 1.51 -4.40 6.00
N MET A 470 0.92 -5.18 5.09
CA MET A 470 0.26 -6.44 5.45
C MET A 470 1.33 -7.50 5.74
N VAL A 471 1.22 -8.15 6.89
CA VAL A 471 2.09 -9.24 7.34
C VAL A 471 1.23 -10.49 7.55
N GLN A 472 1.58 -11.58 6.87
CA GLN A 472 0.95 -12.89 7.04
C GLN A 472 1.44 -13.55 8.33
N LEU A 473 0.51 -14.06 9.13
CA LEU A 473 0.72 -14.82 10.34
C LEU A 473 -0.03 -16.16 10.22
N ASP A 474 0.55 -17.09 9.45
CA ASP A 474 -0.11 -18.36 9.12
C ASP A 474 -0.36 -19.26 10.33
N SER A 475 0.55 -19.22 11.32
CA SER A 475 0.46 -20.05 12.52
C SER A 475 -0.49 -19.47 13.57
N ILE A 476 -1.43 -20.29 14.06
CA ILE A 476 -2.31 -19.92 15.18
C ILE A 476 -1.52 -19.58 16.45
N VAL A 477 -0.36 -20.21 16.64
CA VAL A 477 0.54 -19.95 17.78
C VAL A 477 1.10 -18.54 17.69
N VAL A 478 1.60 -18.13 16.51
CA VAL A 478 2.16 -16.79 16.30
C VAL A 478 1.06 -15.73 16.40
N ARG A 479 -0.12 -15.97 15.83
CA ARG A 479 -1.28 -15.08 15.97
C ARG A 479 -1.68 -14.87 17.42
N LYS A 480 -1.81 -15.98 18.18
CA LYS A 480 -2.10 -15.90 19.60
C LYS A 480 -1.01 -15.14 20.34
N PHE A 481 0.26 -15.41 20.05
CA PHE A 481 1.39 -14.72 20.65
C PHE A 481 1.29 -13.20 20.46
N VAL A 482 1.09 -12.73 19.22
CA VAL A 482 0.91 -11.31 18.92
C VAL A 482 -0.28 -10.71 19.67
N SER A 483 -1.42 -11.43 19.74
CA SER A 483 -2.61 -10.95 20.46
C SER A 483 -2.39 -10.70 21.96
N LEU A 484 -1.38 -11.35 22.58
CA LEU A 484 -1.05 -11.22 24.00
C LEU A 484 -0.10 -10.04 24.31
N LEU A 485 0.49 -9.39 23.30
CA LEU A 485 1.48 -8.32 23.45
C LEU A 485 0.84 -6.96 23.74
N ASP A 486 0.12 -6.84 24.86
CA ASP A 486 -0.57 -5.62 25.27
C ASP A 486 0.27 -4.68 26.17
N GLY A 487 1.51 -5.05 26.48
CA GLY A 487 2.39 -4.33 27.40
C GLY A 487 2.12 -4.61 28.88
N SER A 488 1.24 -5.55 29.22
CA SER A 488 0.98 -5.94 30.61
C SER A 488 1.78 -7.17 31.08
N ARG A 489 2.33 -7.96 30.15
CA ARG A 489 2.97 -9.25 30.40
C ARG A 489 4.48 -9.17 30.18
N ASP A 490 5.25 -9.78 31.07
CA ASP A 490 6.66 -10.10 30.84
C ASP A 490 6.82 -11.44 30.09
N GLN A 491 8.06 -11.85 29.82
CA GLN A 491 8.33 -13.10 29.09
C GLN A 491 7.82 -14.36 29.82
N ALA A 492 7.86 -14.40 31.16
CA ALA A 492 7.39 -15.54 31.93
C ALA A 492 5.86 -15.63 31.87
N MET A 493 5.18 -14.48 32.02
CA MET A 493 3.72 -14.40 31.87
C MET A 493 3.25 -14.74 30.46
N LEU A 494 4.02 -14.36 29.42
CA LEU A 494 3.75 -14.75 28.04
C LEU A 494 3.90 -16.27 27.86
N LEU A 495 4.94 -16.87 28.42
CA LEU A 495 5.16 -18.31 28.38
C LEU A 495 4.00 -19.08 29.02
N ASP A 496 3.56 -18.65 30.21
CA ASP A 496 2.44 -19.26 30.92
C ASP A 496 1.13 -19.15 30.12
N ALA A 497 0.85 -17.96 29.57
CA ALA A 497 -0.34 -17.73 28.75
C ALA A 497 -0.33 -18.55 27.45
N MET A 498 0.82 -18.70 26.80
CA MET A 498 0.97 -19.55 25.62
C MET A 498 0.75 -21.02 25.95
N ASN A 499 1.31 -21.51 27.05
CA ASN A 499 1.12 -22.89 27.48
C ASN A 499 -0.33 -23.19 27.89
N ALA A 500 -1.02 -22.24 28.53
CA ALA A 500 -2.45 -22.34 28.80
C ALA A 500 -3.27 -22.45 27.50
N PHE A 501 -3.01 -21.58 26.53
CA PHE A 501 -3.66 -21.60 25.22
C PHE A 501 -3.43 -22.93 24.47
N LEU A 502 -2.20 -23.46 24.47
CA LEU A 502 -1.89 -24.74 23.83
C LEU A 502 -2.66 -25.91 24.48
N ALA A 503 -2.78 -25.90 25.81
CA ALA A 503 -3.55 -26.91 26.53
C ALA A 503 -5.06 -26.83 26.20
N GLU A 504 -5.63 -25.62 26.19
CA GLU A 504 -7.04 -25.39 25.82
C GLU A 504 -7.34 -25.80 24.38
N THR A 505 -6.47 -25.43 23.43
CA THR A 505 -6.61 -25.75 22.01
C THR A 505 -6.62 -27.26 21.77
N ARG A 506 -5.79 -28.01 22.50
CA ARG A 506 -5.81 -29.48 22.47
C ARG A 506 -7.07 -30.07 23.08
N ALA A 507 -7.48 -29.56 24.24
CA ALA A 507 -8.70 -30.03 24.89
C ALA A 507 -9.94 -29.81 23.99
N ALA A 508 -9.93 -28.75 23.19
CA ALA A 508 -10.97 -28.44 22.21
C ALA A 508 -10.89 -29.29 20.92
N GLY A 509 -9.87 -30.15 20.75
CA GLY A 509 -9.72 -31.00 19.56
C GLY A 509 -9.39 -30.23 18.27
N ILE A 510 -8.85 -29.01 18.38
CA ILE A 510 -8.47 -28.20 17.21
C ILE A 510 -7.22 -28.84 16.59
N ALA A 511 -7.44 -29.62 15.54
CA ALA A 511 -6.45 -30.45 14.86
C ALA A 511 -5.61 -29.65 13.85
N GLU A 512 -4.87 -28.62 14.30
CA GLU A 512 -3.82 -28.08 13.44
C GLU A 512 -2.63 -29.06 13.40
N PRO A 513 -2.21 -29.53 12.21
CA PRO A 513 -1.02 -30.35 12.09
C PRO A 513 0.19 -29.55 12.58
N ASN A 514 0.98 -30.14 13.48
CA ASN A 514 2.20 -29.58 14.09
C ASN A 514 2.01 -28.57 15.25
N LEU A 515 0.87 -28.56 15.96
CA LEU A 515 0.73 -27.73 17.16
C LEU A 515 1.69 -28.20 18.29
N PRO A 516 2.64 -27.37 18.77
CA PRO A 516 3.71 -27.78 19.68
C PRO A 516 3.21 -28.15 21.08
N GLU A 517 3.69 -29.25 21.67
CA GLU A 517 3.26 -29.76 23.00
C GLU A 517 3.27 -28.69 24.10
N ARG A 518 4.34 -27.93 24.17
CA ARG A 518 4.49 -26.79 25.07
C ARG A 518 5.34 -25.75 24.36
N ALA A 519 5.11 -24.49 24.69
CA ALA A 519 6.05 -23.43 24.41
C ALA A 519 7.18 -23.45 25.45
N THR A 520 8.37 -23.05 25.01
CA THR A 520 9.58 -22.88 25.83
C THR A 520 9.94 -21.40 25.95
N ALA A 521 10.73 -21.05 26.98
CA ALA A 521 11.24 -19.69 27.13
C ALA A 521 12.08 -19.23 25.92
N ALA A 522 12.82 -20.16 25.29
CA ALA A 522 13.61 -19.88 24.10
C ALA A 522 12.73 -19.53 22.89
N GLU A 523 11.61 -20.22 22.69
CA GLU A 523 10.64 -19.92 21.63
C GLU A 523 9.93 -18.57 21.85
N VAL A 524 9.57 -18.26 23.10
CA VAL A 524 9.02 -16.92 23.43
C VAL A 524 10.03 -15.82 23.09
N ALA A 525 11.29 -15.98 23.48
CA ALA A 525 12.34 -15.01 23.15
C ALA A 525 12.60 -14.90 21.63
N MET A 526 12.50 -16.01 20.91
CA MET A 526 12.59 -16.05 19.44
C MET A 526 11.42 -15.28 18.80
N HIS A 527 10.18 -15.58 19.19
CA HIS A 527 9.00 -14.89 18.68
C HIS A 527 9.01 -13.39 18.96
N LEU A 528 9.53 -12.94 20.10
CA LEU A 528 9.70 -11.50 20.37
C LEU A 528 10.64 -10.84 19.36
N LYS A 529 11.74 -11.51 18.99
CA LYS A 529 12.66 -11.01 17.97
C LYS A 529 12.01 -11.01 16.59
N ASP A 530 11.22 -12.04 16.26
CA ASP A 530 10.50 -12.11 14.98
C ASP A 530 9.47 -10.98 14.87
N VAL A 531 8.65 -10.77 15.91
CA VAL A 531 7.66 -9.69 15.99
C VAL A 531 8.32 -8.31 15.88
N ALA A 532 9.47 -8.10 16.53
CA ALA A 532 10.26 -6.87 16.39
C ALA A 532 10.73 -6.69 14.93
N ARG A 533 11.27 -7.74 14.30
CA ARG A 533 11.75 -7.72 12.91
C ARG A 533 10.62 -7.52 11.89
N LEU A 534 9.40 -7.94 12.22
CA LEU A 534 8.17 -7.73 11.45
C LEU A 534 7.54 -6.34 11.65
N ALA A 535 8.19 -5.43 12.39
CA ALA A 535 7.69 -4.08 12.69
C ALA A 535 6.35 -4.06 13.44
N LEU A 536 6.07 -5.08 14.25
CA LEU A 536 4.79 -5.17 14.97
C LEU A 536 4.83 -4.50 16.36
N LEU A 537 6.02 -4.27 16.92
CA LEU A 537 6.19 -3.59 18.19
C LEU A 537 6.06 -2.07 18.04
N ARG A 538 5.29 -1.45 18.93
CA ARG A 538 5.13 0.01 18.99
C ARG A 538 6.18 0.63 19.91
N ALA A 539 6.61 1.85 19.55
CA ALA A 539 7.53 2.65 20.35
C ALA A 539 6.97 3.05 21.71
#